data_AF-A0A7Y2L402-F1
#
_entry.id   AF-A0A7Y2L402-F1
#
_cell.length_a   1.000
_cell.length_b   1.000
_cell.length_c   1.000
_cell.angle_alpha   90.00
_cell.angle_beta   90.00
_cell.angle_gamma   90.00
#
_symmetry.space_group_name_H-M   'P 1'
#
loop_
_entity.id
_entity.type
_entity.pdbx_description
1 polymer ?
#
loop_
_entity_poly.entity_id
_entity_poly.type
_entity_poly.pdbx_seq_one_letter_code
_entity_poly.pdbx_strand_id
1 'polypeptide(L)'
;MSIFVDLVTLEPHIAGQACLIVKDWTGGHERLEFSVQRNQDGYFLQGDQHWSNSQYWFKVAHFSAAANGEALETVVGPQLVDPVLEVGSMATLRFELREQGGNGHCDAGMLIPAKNLQSSSAATDVKAPVHQDTGQLKTPVAPVVLPEPVPEPVTEPAPEPVPVIEPAPAAPPPPVPARKKPW
;
A
#
# COMPACT_ATOMS: atom_id res chain seq x y z
N MET A 1 -12.16 -22.61 9.14
CA MET A 1 -12.45 -22.63 10.59
C MET A 1 -12.76 -21.22 11.04
N SER A 2 -13.30 -21.07 12.25
CA SER A 2 -13.49 -19.75 12.87
C SER A 2 -12.36 -19.49 13.85
N ILE A 3 -11.65 -18.38 13.68
CA ILE A 3 -10.62 -17.93 14.63
C ILE A 3 -11.15 -16.79 15.51
N PHE A 4 -10.57 -16.63 16.70
CA PHE A 4 -10.87 -15.51 17.59
C PHE A 4 -9.67 -14.60 17.70
N VAL A 5 -9.89 -13.30 17.50
CA VAL A 5 -8.80 -12.32 17.49
C VAL A 5 -9.07 -11.26 18.53
N ASP A 6 -8.21 -11.18 19.54
CA ASP A 6 -8.25 -10.14 20.56
C ASP A 6 -7.17 -9.12 20.26
N LEU A 7 -7.52 -7.84 20.26
CA LEU A 7 -6.56 -6.75 20.18
C LEU A 7 -6.41 -6.15 21.58
N VAL A 8 -5.28 -6.42 22.23
CA VAL A 8 -5.02 -6.03 23.62
C VAL A 8 -3.92 -4.98 23.72
N THR A 9 -3.89 -4.22 24.80
CA THR A 9 -2.81 -3.25 25.05
C THR A 9 -1.49 -3.94 25.35
N LEU A 10 -0.38 -3.33 24.93
CA LEU A 10 0.97 -3.80 25.30
C LEU A 10 1.28 -3.53 26.79
N GLU A 11 2.21 -4.31 27.33
CA GLU A 11 2.81 -4.09 28.64
C GLU A 11 4.34 -3.89 28.46
N PRO A 12 4.89 -2.67 28.70
CA PRO A 12 4.22 -1.46 29.20
C PRO A 12 3.24 -0.84 28.20
N HIS A 13 2.26 -0.09 28.72
CA HIS A 13 1.23 0.55 27.91
C HIS A 13 1.81 1.61 26.96
N ILE A 14 1.58 1.43 25.65
CA ILE A 14 2.04 2.35 24.60
C ILE A 14 0.84 2.76 23.74
N ALA A 15 0.55 4.06 23.68
CA ALA A 15 -0.52 4.60 22.84
C ALA A 15 -0.22 4.36 21.35
N GLY A 16 -1.25 3.99 20.58
CA GLY A 16 -1.11 3.65 19.16
C GLY A 16 -0.51 2.27 18.89
N GLN A 17 -0.19 1.48 19.92
CA GLN A 17 0.33 0.12 19.76
C GLN A 17 -0.49 -0.89 20.54
N ALA A 18 -0.58 -2.09 20.01
CA ALA A 18 -1.35 -3.19 20.60
C ALA A 18 -0.73 -4.54 20.26
N CYS A 19 -1.06 -5.55 21.06
CA CYS A 19 -0.80 -6.94 20.75
C CYS A 19 -2.05 -7.56 20.14
N LEU A 20 -1.91 -8.13 18.95
CA LEU A 20 -2.94 -8.90 18.27
C LEU A 20 -2.76 -10.37 18.64
N ILE A 21 -3.74 -10.95 19.32
CA ILE A 21 -3.74 -12.34 19.76
C ILE A 21 -4.76 -13.12 18.94
N VAL A 22 -4.28 -14.11 18.17
CA VAL A 22 -5.10 -15.01 17.35
C VAL A 22 -5.18 -16.37 18.02
N LYS A 23 -6.39 -16.82 18.32
CA LYS A 23 -6.70 -18.12 18.92
C LYS A 23 -7.34 -19.06 17.89
N ASP A 24 -7.20 -20.36 18.11
CA ASP A 24 -7.74 -21.43 17.26
C ASP A 24 -7.18 -21.45 15.83
N TRP A 25 -6.02 -20.82 15.60
CA TRP A 25 -5.32 -20.89 14.31
C TRP A 25 -4.59 -22.23 14.17
N THR A 26 -4.75 -22.87 13.01
CA THR A 26 -4.21 -24.21 12.74
C THR A 26 -3.13 -24.25 11.65
N GLY A 27 -2.85 -23.12 11.00
CA GLY A 27 -1.81 -23.00 9.96
C GLY A 27 -0.41 -22.70 10.53
N GLY A 28 0.52 -22.31 9.65
CA GLY A 28 1.86 -21.90 10.05
C GLY A 28 1.90 -20.58 10.85
N HIS A 29 3.05 -20.25 11.46
CA HIS A 29 3.27 -18.98 12.18
C HIS A 29 4.14 -17.97 11.39
N GLU A 30 4.67 -18.38 10.24
CA GLU A 30 5.53 -17.56 9.39
C GLU A 30 4.81 -17.11 8.13
N ARG A 31 5.20 -15.94 7.59
CA ARG A 31 4.71 -15.41 6.32
C ARG A 31 3.18 -15.46 6.26
N LEU A 32 2.55 -14.83 7.23
CA LEU A 32 1.10 -14.72 7.29
C LEU A 32 0.67 -13.38 6.70
N GLU A 33 -0.56 -13.33 6.24
CA GLU A 33 -1.21 -12.10 5.83
C GLU A 33 -2.64 -12.06 6.34
N PHE A 34 -3.08 -10.89 6.76
CA PHE A 34 -4.41 -10.72 7.31
C PHE A 34 -5.15 -9.54 6.70
N SER A 35 -6.48 -9.61 6.69
CA SER A 35 -7.34 -8.49 6.32
C SER A 35 -8.34 -8.20 7.42
N VAL A 36 -8.68 -6.91 7.57
CA VAL A 36 -9.66 -6.43 8.55
C VAL A 36 -10.79 -5.75 7.80
N GLN A 37 -12.02 -6.12 8.13
CA GLN A 37 -13.23 -5.61 7.48
C GLN A 37 -14.24 -5.11 8.51
N ARG A 38 -14.83 -3.95 8.26
CA ARG A 38 -15.95 -3.41 9.03
C ARG A 38 -17.22 -4.21 8.78
N ASN A 39 -17.85 -4.66 9.85
CA ASN A 39 -19.06 -5.47 9.76
C ASN A 39 -20.29 -4.69 9.25
N GLN A 40 -20.33 -3.36 9.42
CA GLN A 40 -21.50 -2.54 9.09
C GLN A 40 -21.64 -2.18 7.61
N ASP A 41 -20.53 -2.00 6.88
CA ASP A 41 -20.51 -1.56 5.48
C ASP A 41 -19.63 -2.43 4.58
N GLY A 42 -18.87 -3.37 5.16
CA GLY A 42 -17.99 -4.27 4.41
C GLY A 42 -16.71 -3.61 3.90
N TYR A 43 -16.33 -2.43 4.38
CA TYR A 43 -15.08 -1.79 3.97
C TYR A 43 -13.88 -2.45 4.67
N PHE A 44 -12.78 -2.56 3.93
CA PHE A 44 -11.52 -3.13 4.37
C PHE A 44 -10.54 -2.04 4.79
N LEU A 45 -9.80 -2.32 5.86
CA LEU A 45 -8.76 -1.44 6.35
C LEU A 45 -7.53 -1.47 5.43
N GLN A 46 -7.07 -0.30 5.02
CA GLN A 46 -5.91 -0.14 4.15
C GLN A 46 -4.65 0.19 4.95
N GLY A 47 -3.48 0.01 4.32
CA GLY A 47 -2.18 0.35 4.93
C GLY A 47 -2.06 1.82 5.37
N ASP A 48 -2.72 2.74 4.67
CA ASP A 48 -2.73 4.17 4.96
C ASP A 48 -3.85 4.59 5.94
N GLN A 49 -4.30 3.68 6.82
CA GLN A 49 -5.27 3.97 7.89
C GLN A 49 -6.68 4.39 7.42
N HIS A 50 -7.01 4.18 6.16
CA HIS A 50 -8.35 4.49 5.64
C HIS A 50 -9.15 3.22 5.36
N TRP A 51 -10.46 3.37 5.31
CA TRP A 51 -11.41 2.32 4.96
C TRP A 51 -11.75 2.42 3.47
N SER A 52 -11.65 1.31 2.74
CA SER A 52 -11.96 1.24 1.31
C SER A 52 -12.75 -0.03 0.98
N ASN A 53 -13.47 -0.05 -0.13
CA ASN A 53 -14.19 -1.24 -0.61
C ASN A 53 -13.25 -2.30 -1.24
N SER A 54 -11.96 -2.02 -1.35
CA SER A 54 -10.96 -2.93 -1.91
C SER A 54 -10.29 -3.75 -0.82
N GLN A 55 -10.29 -5.09 -0.96
CA GLN A 55 -9.66 -5.96 0.04
C GLN A 55 -8.16 -5.72 0.09
N TYR A 56 -7.64 -5.51 1.31
CA TYR A 56 -6.24 -5.24 1.56
C TYR A 56 -5.67 -6.26 2.54
N TRP A 57 -4.47 -6.74 2.22
CA TRP A 57 -3.78 -7.79 2.96
C TRP A 57 -2.52 -7.23 3.63
N PHE A 58 -2.56 -7.12 4.95
CA PHE A 58 -1.41 -6.80 5.79
C PHE A 58 -0.49 -8.00 5.86
N LYS A 59 0.75 -7.83 5.40
CA LYS A 59 1.76 -8.89 5.42
C LYS A 59 2.52 -8.85 6.75
N VAL A 60 2.53 -9.97 7.46
CA VAL A 60 3.26 -10.17 8.70
C VAL A 60 4.34 -11.22 8.47
N ALA A 61 5.59 -10.87 8.78
CA ALA A 61 6.72 -11.77 8.58
C ALA A 61 6.62 -13.01 9.48
N HIS A 62 6.24 -12.80 10.75
CA HIS A 62 6.20 -13.83 11.77
C HIS A 62 5.23 -13.44 12.90
N PHE A 63 4.48 -14.43 13.39
CA PHE A 63 3.72 -14.35 14.63
C PHE A 63 4.45 -15.15 15.70
N SER A 64 4.61 -14.56 16.89
CA SER A 64 5.17 -15.28 18.04
C SER A 64 4.11 -16.21 18.63
N ALA A 65 4.52 -17.36 19.16
CA ALA A 65 3.62 -18.19 19.95
C ALA A 65 3.38 -17.51 21.30
N ALA A 66 2.12 -17.45 21.73
CA ALA A 66 1.77 -16.90 23.03
C ALA A 66 2.29 -17.77 24.17
N ALA A 67 2.35 -17.21 25.39
CA ALA A 67 2.90 -17.89 26.57
C ALA A 67 2.23 -19.24 26.89
N ASN A 68 0.97 -19.43 26.49
CA ASN A 68 0.23 -20.69 26.64
C ASN A 68 0.47 -21.69 25.49
N GLY A 69 1.14 -21.29 24.40
CA GLY A 69 1.41 -22.12 23.22
C GLY A 69 0.19 -22.42 22.34
N GLU A 70 -0.99 -21.90 22.69
CA GLU A 70 -2.26 -22.18 22.01
C GLU A 70 -2.75 -21.01 21.14
N ALA A 71 -2.09 -19.86 21.25
CA ALA A 71 -2.41 -18.65 20.48
C ALA A 71 -1.17 -18.10 19.79
N LEU A 72 -1.38 -17.34 18.73
CA LEU A 72 -0.37 -16.57 18.04
C LEU A 72 -0.51 -15.10 18.44
N GLU A 73 0.61 -14.45 18.73
CA GLU A 73 0.66 -13.04 19.09
C GLU A 73 1.59 -12.25 18.16
N THR A 74 1.19 -11.03 17.81
CA THR A 74 2.04 -10.11 17.05
C THR A 74 1.76 -8.67 17.48
N VAL A 75 2.78 -7.82 17.43
CA VAL A 75 2.64 -6.42 17.77
C VAL A 75 2.17 -5.66 16.53
N VAL A 76 1.08 -4.91 16.69
CA VAL A 76 0.53 -4.05 15.64
C VAL A 76 0.62 -2.60 16.06
N GLY A 77 0.86 -1.76 15.06
CA GLY A 77 1.07 -0.33 15.23
C GLY A 77 -0.18 0.51 14.99
N PRO A 78 0.01 1.83 14.90
CA PRO A 78 -1.07 2.81 14.80
C PRO A 78 -1.91 2.60 13.53
N GLN A 79 -1.30 2.02 12.49
CA GLN A 79 -1.97 1.70 11.24
C GLN A 79 -3.21 0.81 11.38
N LEU A 80 -3.28 0.02 12.45
CA LEU A 80 -4.42 -0.83 12.77
C LEU A 80 -5.21 -0.30 13.96
N VAL A 81 -4.50 0.15 15.00
CA VAL A 81 -5.10 0.60 16.25
C VAL A 81 -6.01 1.80 16.04
N ASP A 82 -5.54 2.85 15.37
CA ASP A 82 -6.29 4.10 15.24
C ASP A 82 -7.59 3.89 14.44
N PRO A 83 -7.57 3.27 13.25
CA PRO A 83 -8.78 3.04 12.47
C PRO A 83 -9.78 2.12 13.15
N VAL A 84 -9.33 1.12 13.91
CA VAL A 84 -10.22 0.24 14.69
C VAL A 84 -10.93 1.02 15.80
N LEU A 85 -10.21 1.91 16.49
CA LEU A 85 -10.77 2.78 17.52
C LEU A 85 -11.72 3.84 16.95
N GLU A 86 -11.47 4.35 15.74
CA GLU A 86 -12.39 5.25 15.02
C GLU A 86 -13.74 4.59 14.72
N VAL A 87 -13.76 3.29 14.45
CA VAL A 87 -15.02 2.53 14.29
C VAL A 87 -15.77 2.43 15.62
N GLY A 88 -15.03 2.32 16.72
CA GLY A 88 -15.53 2.37 18.08
C GLY A 88 -14.81 1.39 18.98
N SER A 89 -14.57 1.77 20.24
CA SER A 89 -13.81 0.97 21.23
C SER A 89 -14.41 -0.39 21.58
N MET A 90 -15.63 -0.69 21.12
CA MET A 90 -16.34 -1.96 21.31
C MET A 90 -16.86 -2.54 19.98
N ALA A 91 -16.42 -1.99 18.85
CA ALA A 91 -16.83 -2.48 17.55
C ALA A 91 -16.19 -3.84 17.28
N THR A 92 -17.00 -4.79 16.82
CA THR A 92 -16.51 -6.08 16.35
C THR A 92 -16.23 -5.97 14.85
N LEU A 93 -15.05 -6.40 14.40
CA LEU A 93 -14.62 -6.34 13.01
C LEU A 93 -14.30 -7.73 12.49
N ARG A 94 -14.62 -8.03 11.24
CA ARG A 94 -14.23 -9.30 10.63
C ARG A 94 -12.73 -9.30 10.38
N PHE A 95 -12.08 -10.38 10.80
CA PHE A 95 -10.66 -10.64 10.58
C PHE A 95 -10.52 -11.85 9.69
N GLU A 96 -9.62 -11.81 8.73
CA GLU A 96 -9.31 -12.95 7.88
C GLU A 96 -7.80 -13.15 7.88
N LEU A 97 -7.35 -14.34 8.26
CA LEU A 97 -5.94 -14.72 8.33
C LEU A 97 -5.67 -15.81 7.31
N ARG A 98 -4.59 -15.65 6.55
CA ARG A 98 -4.12 -16.67 5.62
C ARG A 98 -2.60 -16.74 5.53
N GLU A 99 -2.11 -17.85 5.02
CA GLU A 99 -0.70 -17.98 4.65
C GLU A 99 -0.40 -17.21 3.35
N GLN A 100 0.77 -16.57 3.29
CA GLN A 100 1.18 -15.80 2.13
C GLN A 100 1.29 -16.70 0.89
N GLY A 101 0.76 -16.21 -0.22
CA GLY A 101 0.71 -16.94 -1.48
C GLY A 101 -0.61 -17.68 -1.75
N GLY A 102 -1.58 -17.63 -0.84
CA GLY A 102 -3.00 -17.94 -1.12
C GLY A 102 -3.35 -19.43 -1.32
N ASN A 103 -2.36 -20.32 -1.34
CA ASN A 103 -2.58 -21.77 -1.46
C ASN A 103 -2.56 -22.52 -0.12
N GLY A 104 -2.41 -21.80 0.99
CA GLY A 104 -2.30 -22.37 2.33
C GLY A 104 -3.60 -22.31 3.13
N HIS A 105 -3.45 -22.40 4.45
CA HIS A 105 -4.55 -22.23 5.40
C HIS A 105 -5.16 -20.83 5.30
N CYS A 106 -6.48 -20.76 5.38
CA CYS A 106 -7.24 -19.51 5.41
C CYS A 106 -8.40 -19.68 6.39
N ASP A 107 -8.43 -18.82 7.42
CA ASP A 107 -9.48 -18.80 8.43
C ASP A 107 -9.98 -17.38 8.64
N ALA A 108 -11.27 -17.27 8.96
CA ALA A 108 -11.92 -16.00 9.22
C ALA A 108 -12.48 -15.99 10.64
N GLY A 109 -12.56 -14.81 11.23
CA GLY A 109 -12.82 -14.65 12.64
C GLY A 109 -13.31 -13.26 12.99
N MET A 110 -13.42 -13.04 14.30
CA MET A 110 -13.84 -11.75 14.84
C MET A 110 -12.70 -11.11 15.62
N LEU A 111 -12.39 -9.87 15.25
CA LEU A 111 -11.49 -8.98 15.95
C LEU A 111 -12.28 -8.16 16.96
N ILE A 112 -11.87 -8.28 18.23
CA ILE A 112 -12.46 -7.55 19.35
C ILE A 112 -11.39 -6.63 19.94
N PRO A 113 -11.56 -5.30 19.86
CA PRO A 113 -10.67 -4.35 20.51
C PRO A 113 -10.88 -4.33 22.02
N ALA A 114 -9.79 -4.31 22.77
CA ALA A 114 -9.83 -4.13 24.22
C ALA A 114 -10.27 -2.70 24.60
N LYS A 115 -11.00 -2.59 25.71
CA LYS A 115 -11.59 -1.32 26.19
C LYS A 115 -10.56 -0.25 26.57
N ASN A 116 -9.35 -0.67 26.90
CA ASN A 116 -8.27 0.18 27.40
C ASN A 116 -7.27 0.57 26.29
N LEU A 117 -7.53 0.21 25.03
CA LEU A 117 -6.71 0.68 23.91
C LEU A 117 -6.76 2.21 23.80
N GLN A 118 -5.60 2.80 23.54
CA GLN A 118 -5.46 4.23 23.31
C GLN A 118 -4.96 4.46 21.90
N SER A 119 -5.63 5.38 21.18
CA SER A 119 -5.15 5.85 19.89
C SER A 119 -3.82 6.57 20.03
N SER A 120 -3.05 6.64 18.96
CA SER A 120 -1.76 7.35 18.94
C SER A 120 -1.87 8.82 19.33
N SER A 121 -3.00 9.45 18.98
CA SER A 121 -3.32 10.83 19.32
C SER A 121 -3.58 11.07 20.82
N ALA A 122 -3.85 10.02 21.59
CA ALA A 122 -4.03 10.10 23.04
C ALA A 122 -2.72 10.10 23.83
N ALA A 123 -1.56 10.00 23.16
CA ALA A 123 -0.25 10.09 23.79
C ALA A 123 0.01 11.53 24.32
N THR A 124 -0.44 11.83 25.54
CA THR A 124 -0.25 13.15 26.16
C THR A 124 1.11 13.33 26.85
N ASP A 125 1.98 12.32 26.86
CA ASP A 125 3.32 12.40 27.43
C ASP A 125 4.29 11.52 26.62
N VAL A 126 5.26 12.16 25.97
CA VAL A 126 6.26 11.51 25.12
C VAL A 126 7.24 10.76 26.03
N LYS A 127 6.95 9.49 26.31
CA LYS A 127 7.99 8.51 26.62
C LYS A 127 8.10 7.55 25.46
N ALA A 128 8.93 7.93 24.50
CA ALA A 128 9.30 7.07 23.37
C ALA A 128 9.75 5.69 23.90
N PRO A 129 9.07 4.60 23.54
CA PRO A 129 9.58 3.28 23.84
C PRO A 129 10.77 3.03 22.92
N VAL A 130 11.95 2.91 23.53
CA VAL A 130 13.14 2.30 22.92
C VAL A 130 12.91 0.79 22.81
N HIS A 131 12.01 0.38 21.92
CA HIS A 131 11.94 -1.02 21.49
C HIS A 131 12.49 -1.13 20.08
N GLN A 132 13.66 -1.77 20.03
CA GLN A 132 14.34 -2.17 18.81
C GLN A 132 13.42 -3.05 17.99
N ASP A 133 13.25 -2.64 16.74
CA ASP A 133 12.85 -3.42 15.56
C ASP A 133 12.73 -4.93 15.82
N THR A 134 11.54 -5.37 16.23
CA THR A 134 11.11 -6.76 16.08
C THR A 134 9.98 -6.78 15.07
N GLY A 135 10.34 -6.66 13.79
CA GLY A 135 9.46 -7.01 12.67
C GLY A 135 8.48 -5.92 12.27
N GLN A 136 9.00 -4.89 11.60
CA GLN A 136 8.19 -3.83 10.98
C GLN A 136 7.00 -4.38 10.17
N LEU A 137 5.82 -3.81 10.40
CA LEU A 137 4.88 -3.58 9.30
C LEU A 137 5.53 -2.56 8.33
N LYS A 138 6.43 -3.04 7.48
CA LYS A 138 6.75 -2.36 6.23
C LYS A 138 5.63 -2.70 5.26
N THR A 139 4.77 -1.73 5.01
CA THR A 139 4.06 -1.64 3.74
C THR A 139 5.11 -1.80 2.64
N PRO A 140 5.05 -2.81 1.74
CA PRO A 140 5.75 -2.67 0.47
C PRO A 140 5.17 -1.43 -0.19
N VAL A 141 6.05 -0.49 -0.50
CA VAL A 141 5.79 0.71 -1.28
C VAL A 141 4.74 0.38 -2.34
N ALA A 142 3.49 0.84 -2.13
CA ALA A 142 2.54 0.95 -3.22
C ALA A 142 3.25 1.79 -4.28
N PRO A 143 3.26 1.36 -5.55
CA PRO A 143 4.02 2.04 -6.59
C PRO A 143 3.64 3.51 -6.52
N VAL A 144 4.65 4.36 -6.37
CA VAL A 144 4.54 5.78 -6.68
C VAL A 144 3.76 5.83 -7.97
N VAL A 145 2.50 6.27 -7.90
CA VAL A 145 1.80 6.76 -9.07
C VAL A 145 2.66 7.94 -9.46
N LEU A 146 3.61 7.66 -10.35
CA LEU A 146 4.35 8.66 -11.06
C LEU A 146 3.27 9.61 -11.57
N PRO A 147 3.23 10.88 -11.14
CA PRO A 147 2.34 11.82 -11.79
C PRO A 147 2.67 11.69 -13.27
N GLU A 148 1.65 11.41 -14.10
CA GLU A 148 1.78 11.51 -15.54
C GLU A 148 2.58 12.78 -15.82
N PRO A 149 3.68 12.71 -16.59
CA PRO A 149 4.38 13.91 -16.98
C PRO A 149 3.33 14.76 -17.70
N VAL A 150 2.96 15.86 -17.05
CA VAL A 150 2.27 16.97 -17.67
C VAL A 150 3.01 17.23 -18.98
N PRO A 151 2.37 17.13 -20.15
CA PRO A 151 3.06 17.40 -21.40
C PRO A 151 3.66 18.80 -21.28
N GLU A 152 4.98 18.86 -21.36
CA GLU A 152 5.73 20.09 -21.41
C GLU A 152 5.09 20.97 -22.48
N PRO A 153 4.77 22.25 -22.20
CA PRO A 153 4.35 23.15 -23.25
C PRO A 153 5.45 23.17 -24.29
N VAL A 154 5.09 22.72 -25.49
CA VAL A 154 5.90 22.75 -26.70
C VAL A 154 6.54 24.12 -26.76
N THR A 155 7.84 24.16 -26.48
CA THR A 155 8.64 25.35 -26.66
C THR A 155 8.61 25.65 -28.14
N GLU A 156 8.03 26.80 -28.50
CA GLU A 156 8.15 27.39 -29.83
C GLU A 156 9.59 27.30 -30.30
N PRO A 157 9.87 26.76 -31.49
CA PRO A 157 11.21 26.80 -32.05
C PRO A 157 11.62 28.26 -32.20
N ALA A 158 12.68 28.65 -31.50
CA ALA A 158 13.39 29.89 -31.76
C ALA A 158 13.74 29.96 -33.26
N PRO A 159 13.59 31.13 -33.91
CA PRO A 159 13.90 31.26 -35.33
C PRO A 159 15.38 30.98 -35.57
N GLU A 160 15.66 30.03 -36.47
CA GLU A 160 17.00 29.73 -36.96
C GLU A 160 17.66 30.99 -37.53
N PRO A 161 18.93 31.28 -37.18
CA PRO A 161 19.68 32.36 -37.81
C PRO A 161 19.97 31.98 -39.26
N VAL A 162 19.45 32.78 -40.20
CA VAL A 162 19.72 32.70 -41.63
C VAL A 162 21.23 32.67 -41.95
N PRO A 163 21.73 31.65 -42.66
CA PRO A 163 23.03 31.72 -43.30
C PRO A 163 22.86 31.99 -44.80
N VAL A 164 23.21 33.22 -45.18
CA VAL A 164 23.95 33.63 -46.38
C VAL A 164 23.77 32.78 -47.65
N ILE A 165 23.05 33.38 -48.59
CA ILE A 165 23.03 33.12 -50.04
C ILE A 165 24.43 33.22 -50.65
N GLU A 166 24.88 32.17 -51.35
CA GLU A 166 25.73 32.31 -52.54
C GLU A 166 25.35 31.23 -53.60
N PRO A 167 25.37 31.57 -54.91
CA PRO A 167 24.55 30.93 -55.93
C PRO A 167 25.20 29.69 -56.57
N ALA A 168 24.35 28.71 -56.89
CA ALA A 168 24.73 27.50 -57.63
C ALA A 168 25.17 27.81 -59.09
N PRO A 169 26.24 27.18 -59.60
CA PRO A 169 26.66 27.30 -61.00
C PRO A 169 25.72 26.58 -62.00
N ALA A 170 25.35 27.34 -63.03
CA ALA A 170 25.05 26.99 -64.43
C ALA A 170 24.27 25.70 -64.78
N ALA A 171 23.10 25.90 -65.41
CA ALA A 171 22.34 24.88 -66.13
C ALA A 171 23.06 24.38 -67.41
N PRO A 172 22.96 23.08 -67.75
CA PRO A 172 23.48 22.54 -69.01
C PRO A 172 22.56 22.82 -70.22
N PRO A 173 23.10 22.75 -71.46
CA PRO A 173 22.53 23.34 -72.67
C PRO A 173 21.41 22.50 -73.32
N PRO A 174 20.62 23.08 -74.24
CA PRO A 174 19.52 22.37 -74.91
C PRO A 174 20.01 21.49 -76.08
N PRO A 175 19.46 20.27 -76.26
CA PRO A 175 19.62 19.50 -77.50
C PRO A 175 18.39 19.65 -78.44
N VAL A 176 18.54 20.37 -79.56
CA VAL A 176 18.61 19.91 -81.00
C VAL A 176 17.24 19.57 -81.66
N PRO A 177 17.14 19.37 -83.00
CA PRO A 177 16.52 20.34 -83.90
C PRO A 177 15.36 19.79 -84.76
N ALA A 178 14.73 20.71 -85.52
CA ALA A 178 14.10 20.54 -86.84
C ALA A 178 13.18 19.34 -87.13
N ARG A 179 11.93 19.63 -87.53
CA ARG A 179 11.53 19.53 -88.96
C ARG A 179 10.17 20.15 -89.27
N LYS A 180 10.07 20.46 -90.55
CA LYS A 180 9.11 21.28 -91.31
C LYS A 180 7.69 20.70 -91.41
N LYS A 181 6.71 21.62 -91.53
CA LYS A 181 5.49 21.71 -92.40
C LYS A 181 4.80 20.41 -92.86
N PRO A 182 3.44 20.35 -92.91
CA PRO A 182 2.58 21.16 -93.80
C PRO A 182 1.36 21.78 -93.06
N TRP A 183 0.68 22.82 -93.53
CA TRP A 183 -0.15 22.94 -94.73
C TRP A 183 -0.33 24.43 -95.09
#